data_AF-Q9ZKK6-F1
#
_entry.id   AF-Q9ZKK6-F1
#
_cell.length_a   1.000
_cell.length_b   1.000
_cell.length_c   1.000
_cell.angle_alpha   90.00
_cell.angle_beta   90.00
_cell.angle_gamma   90.00
#
_symmetry.space_group_name_H-M   'P 1'
#
loop_
_entity.id
_entity.type
_entity.pdbx_description
1 polymer ?
#
loop_
_entity_poly.entity_id
_entity_poly.type
_entity_poly.pdbx_seq_one_letter_code
_entity_poly.pdbx_strand_id
1 'polypeptide(L)'
;MDNAITKLPEKIKELENSIEITKKNIAKYTRLVEQKPSYPRLEYLQALKWDHKTLIDDLAKMSKDRNYKPAFNPKSKEVLKNLNAEKRASLENEREEQGVKGNTKSHDEIEPATEQVIEKEIEKGDEIANNVDYYENEQEVEITKSMGRR
;
A
#
# COMPACT_ATOMS: atom_id res chain seq x y z
N MET A 1 49.51 -21.02 -28.61
CA MET A 1 48.73 -19.81 -28.28
C MET A 1 47.27 -20.21 -27.97
N ASP A 2 47.04 -21.29 -27.22
CA ASP A 2 45.84 -22.12 -27.45
C ASP A 2 44.92 -22.26 -26.22
N ASN A 3 44.98 -21.32 -25.28
CA ASN A 3 44.24 -21.44 -24.02
C ASN A 3 42.88 -20.70 -24.02
N ALA A 4 42.66 -19.80 -24.99
CA ALA A 4 41.41 -19.07 -25.13
C ALA A 4 40.37 -19.88 -25.92
N ILE A 5 40.81 -20.57 -26.99
CA ILE A 5 39.94 -21.36 -27.87
C ILE A 5 39.39 -22.59 -27.14
N THR A 6 40.21 -23.26 -26.33
CA THR A 6 39.82 -24.46 -25.57
C THR A 6 38.81 -24.17 -24.45
N LYS A 7 38.75 -22.94 -23.94
CA LYS A 7 37.82 -22.51 -22.87
C LYS A 7 36.51 -21.92 -23.39
N LEU A 8 36.38 -21.66 -24.69
CA LEU A 8 35.14 -21.15 -25.29
C LEU A 8 33.92 -22.07 -25.07
N PRO A 9 34.02 -23.40 -25.22
CA PRO A 9 32.87 -24.29 -25.05
C PRO A 9 32.31 -24.26 -23.62
N GLU A 10 33.19 -24.22 -22.63
CA GLU A 10 32.81 -24.13 -21.21
C GLU A 10 32.09 -22.82 -20.92
N LYS A 11 32.59 -21.70 -21.44
CA LYS A 11 31.95 -20.38 -21.30
C LYS A 11 30.58 -20.33 -21.97
N ILE A 12 30.42 -20.96 -23.14
CA ILE A 12 29.13 -21.05 -23.83
C ILE A 12 28.13 -21.82 -22.96
N LYS A 13 28.54 -22.97 -22.41
CA LYS A 13 27.68 -23.79 -21.54
C LYS A 13 27.30 -23.07 -20.23
N GLU A 14 28.22 -22.32 -19.64
CA GLU A 14 27.96 -21.50 -18.46
C GLU A 14 26.97 -20.37 -18.76
N LEU A 15 27.12 -19.71 -19.91
CA LEU A 15 26.18 -18.69 -20.40
C LEU A 15 24.79 -19.29 -20.65
N GLU A 16 24.69 -20.46 -21.28
CA GLU A 16 23.41 -21.15 -21.50
C GLU A 16 22.68 -21.44 -20.19
N ASN A 17 23.37 -21.97 -19.18
CA ASN A 17 22.82 -22.20 -17.85
C ASN A 17 22.35 -20.88 -17.20
N SER A 18 23.13 -19.81 -17.32
CA SER A 18 22.78 -18.50 -16.77
C SER A 18 21.51 -17.92 -17.42
N ILE A 19 21.35 -18.13 -18.73
CA ILE A 19 20.18 -17.71 -19.51
C ILE A 19 18.95 -18.51 -19.07
N GLU A 20 19.09 -19.82 -18.89
CA GLU A 20 17.98 -20.68 -18.45
C GLU A 20 17.48 -20.29 -17.05
N ILE A 21 18.40 -20.08 -16.11
CA ILE A 21 18.06 -19.60 -14.76
C ILE A 21 17.36 -18.24 -14.82
N THR A 22 17.87 -17.32 -15.65
CA THR A 22 17.29 -15.98 -15.79
C THR A 22 15.87 -16.06 -16.37
N LYS A 23 15.64 -16.89 -17.39
CA LYS A 23 14.30 -17.12 -17.96
C LYS A 23 13.33 -17.67 -16.90
N LYS A 24 13.79 -18.62 -16.08
CA LYS A 24 12.99 -19.18 -14.98
C LYS A 24 12.64 -18.13 -13.93
N ASN A 25 13.58 -17.25 -13.60
CA ASN A 25 13.34 -16.14 -12.67
C ASN A 25 12.36 -15.12 -13.24
N ILE A 26 12.50 -14.74 -14.52
CA ILE A 26 11.54 -13.85 -15.19
C ILE A 26 10.14 -14.46 -15.11
N ALA A 27 9.96 -15.72 -15.51
CA ALA A 27 8.66 -16.39 -15.43
C ALA A 27 8.08 -16.43 -14.00
N LYS A 28 8.93 -16.67 -12.99
CA LYS A 28 8.53 -16.64 -11.57
C LYS A 28 8.06 -15.26 -11.14
N TYR A 29 8.81 -14.21 -11.47
CA TYR A 29 8.46 -12.83 -11.09
C TYR A 29 7.28 -12.29 -11.89
N THR A 30 7.14 -12.63 -13.16
CA THR A 30 5.95 -12.29 -13.97
C THR A 30 4.69 -12.89 -13.34
N ARG A 31 4.71 -14.17 -12.96
CA ARG A 31 3.57 -14.78 -12.24
C ARG A 31 3.26 -14.09 -10.91
N LEU A 32 4.30 -13.71 -10.15
CA LEU A 32 4.11 -12.95 -8.90
C LEU A 32 3.53 -11.55 -9.12
N VAL A 33 3.79 -10.94 -10.27
CA VAL A 33 3.22 -9.63 -10.63
C VAL A 33 1.78 -9.80 -11.11
N GLU A 34 1.48 -10.81 -11.92
CA GLU A 34 0.12 -11.13 -12.40
C GLU A 34 -0.82 -11.62 -11.29
N GLN A 35 -0.30 -12.37 -10.31
CA GLN A 35 -1.06 -12.84 -9.14
C GLN A 35 -1.33 -11.75 -8.11
N LYS A 36 -0.64 -10.61 -8.18
CA LYS A 36 -0.93 -9.49 -7.29
C LYS A 36 -2.10 -8.70 -7.88
N PRO A 37 -3.27 -8.64 -7.21
CA PRO A 37 -4.32 -7.75 -7.64
C PRO A 37 -3.78 -6.32 -7.72
N SER A 38 -4.29 -5.55 -8.69
CA SER A 38 -3.95 -4.13 -8.88
C SER A 38 -3.99 -3.43 -7.52
N TYR A 39 -2.86 -2.85 -7.08
CA TYR A 39 -2.64 -2.40 -5.71
C TYR A 39 -3.81 -1.54 -5.20
N PRO A 40 -4.74 -2.10 -4.40
CA PRO A 40 -5.99 -1.43 -4.08
C PRO A 40 -5.77 -0.21 -3.16
N ARG A 41 -4.57 -0.16 -2.56
CA ARG A 41 -4.06 0.95 -1.76
C ARG A 41 -4.04 2.28 -2.51
N LEU A 42 -3.84 2.29 -3.83
CA LEU A 42 -3.76 3.54 -4.58
C LEU A 42 -5.09 4.30 -4.57
N GLU A 43 -6.20 3.61 -4.83
CA GLU A 43 -7.54 4.20 -4.83
C GLU A 43 -7.90 4.73 -3.45
N TYR A 44 -7.59 3.97 -2.39
CA TYR A 44 -7.78 4.42 -1.01
C TYR A 44 -6.97 5.67 -0.68
N LEU A 45 -5.69 5.73 -1.10
CA LEU A 45 -4.84 6.90 -0.90
C LEU A 45 -5.34 8.13 -1.67
N GLN A 46 -5.84 7.95 -2.89
CA GLN A 46 -6.46 9.02 -3.66
C GLN A 46 -7.74 9.52 -2.96
N ALA A 47 -8.58 8.62 -2.47
CA ALA A 47 -9.79 8.97 -1.73
C ALA A 47 -9.46 9.74 -0.44
N LEU A 48 -8.45 9.32 0.32
CA LEU A 48 -7.96 10.06 1.50
C LEU A 48 -7.48 11.47 1.16
N LYS A 49 -6.76 11.64 0.05
CA LYS A 49 -6.32 12.97 -0.41
C LYS A 49 -7.51 13.88 -0.71
N TRP A 50 -8.57 13.33 -1.32
CA TRP A 50 -9.80 14.07 -1.59
C TRP A 50 -10.58 14.43 -0.32
N ASP A 51 -10.69 13.49 0.60
CA ASP A 51 -11.37 13.68 1.88
C ASP A 51 -10.68 14.77 2.71
N HIS A 52 -9.34 14.72 2.79
CA HIS A 52 -8.55 15.74 3.47
C HIS A 52 -8.76 17.14 2.87
N LYS A 53 -8.77 17.25 1.54
CA LYS A 53 -9.06 18.52 0.86
C LYS A 53 -10.45 19.04 1.22
N THR A 54 -11.45 18.17 1.24
CA THR A 54 -12.84 18.52 1.56
C THR A 54 -12.97 19.02 3.01
N LEU A 55 -12.26 18.39 3.95
CA LEU A 55 -12.21 18.84 5.34
C LEU A 55 -11.60 20.25 5.47
N ILE A 56 -10.48 20.52 4.78
CA ILE A 56 -9.87 21.85 4.77
C ILE A 56 -10.84 22.90 4.21
N ASP A 57 -11.52 22.58 3.11
CA ASP A 57 -12.49 23.49 2.49
C ASP A 57 -13.67 23.78 3.41
N ASP A 58 -14.19 22.76 4.11
CA ASP A 58 -15.27 22.92 5.08
C ASP A 58 -14.83 23.74 6.29
N LEU A 59 -13.62 23.51 6.83
CA LEU A 59 -13.04 24.31 7.90
C LEU A 59 -12.89 25.79 7.48
N ALA A 60 -12.42 26.03 6.26
CA ALA A 60 -12.30 27.39 5.72
C ALA A 60 -13.66 28.08 5.59
N LYS A 61 -14.74 27.36 5.27
CA LYS A 61 -16.11 27.90 5.23
C LYS A 61 -16.67 28.13 6.63
N MET A 62 -16.46 27.20 7.57
CA MET A 62 -16.85 27.37 8.98
C MET A 62 -16.18 28.57 9.62
N SER A 63 -14.93 28.85 9.25
CA SER A 63 -14.20 30.04 9.72
C SER A 63 -14.82 31.35 9.23
N LYS A 64 -15.48 31.34 8.05
CA LYS A 64 -16.10 32.53 7.44
C LYS A 64 -17.57 32.70 7.80
N ASP A 65 -18.30 31.61 7.92
CA ASP A 65 -19.72 31.59 8.24
C ASP A 65 -19.97 30.66 9.43
N ARG A 66 -20.36 31.27 10.56
CA ARG A 66 -20.64 30.57 11.82
C ARG A 66 -21.86 29.67 11.73
N ASN A 67 -22.77 29.91 10.78
CA ASN A 67 -23.98 29.10 10.57
C ASN A 67 -23.77 28.02 9.50
N TYR A 68 -22.60 27.97 8.86
CA TYR A 68 -22.28 26.92 7.90
C TYR A 68 -22.24 25.54 8.58
N LYS A 69 -22.94 24.57 8.00
CA LYS A 69 -22.91 23.17 8.42
C LYS A 69 -22.10 22.35 7.41
N PRO A 70 -20.94 21.81 7.81
CA PRO A 70 -20.18 20.87 6.98
C PRO A 70 -21.04 19.68 6.56
N ALA A 71 -20.83 19.21 5.34
CA ALA A 71 -21.51 18.05 4.78
C ALA A 71 -20.50 16.94 4.42
N PHE A 72 -19.39 16.89 5.14
CA PHE A 72 -18.31 15.95 4.90
C PHE A 72 -18.81 14.49 4.89
N ASN A 73 -18.62 13.82 3.76
CA ASN A 73 -18.91 12.41 3.57
C ASN A 73 -17.67 11.70 3.00
N PRO A 74 -16.92 10.94 3.81
CA PRO A 74 -15.61 10.41 3.43
C PRO A 74 -15.74 9.33 2.36
N LYS A 75 -15.14 9.57 1.19
CA LYS A 75 -15.06 8.59 0.09
C LYS A 75 -14.15 7.42 0.44
N SER A 76 -13.11 7.69 1.23
CA SER A 76 -12.15 6.66 1.68
C SER A 76 -12.83 5.53 2.46
N LYS A 77 -13.94 5.82 3.16
CA LYS A 77 -14.72 4.82 3.91
C LYS A 77 -15.33 3.76 3.00
N GLU A 78 -15.89 4.17 1.87
CA GLU A 78 -16.49 3.25 0.89
C GLU A 78 -15.42 2.41 0.21
N VAL A 79 -14.33 3.05 -0.24
CA VAL A 79 -13.20 2.35 -0.84
C VAL A 79 -12.65 1.31 0.14
N LEU A 80 -12.40 1.68 1.40
CA LEU A 80 -11.88 0.76 2.42
C LEU A 80 -12.81 -0.44 2.65
N LYS A 81 -14.13 -0.22 2.66
CA LYS A 81 -15.12 -1.29 2.80
C LYS A 81 -15.04 -2.28 1.63
N ASN A 82 -14.90 -1.77 0.40
CA ASN A 82 -14.76 -2.61 -0.79
C ASN A 82 -13.45 -3.41 -0.77
N LEU A 83 -12.35 -2.79 -0.35
CA LEU A 83 -11.05 -3.46 -0.21
C LEU A 83 -11.11 -4.62 0.80
N ASN A 84 -11.75 -4.41 1.94
CA ASN A 84 -11.91 -5.44 2.95
C ASN A 84 -12.81 -6.57 2.48
N ALA A 85 -13.86 -6.27 1.71
CA ALA A 85 -14.73 -7.28 1.11
C ALA A 85 -13.98 -8.13 0.06
N GLU A 86 -13.19 -7.49 -0.81
CA GLU A 86 -12.36 -8.18 -1.81
C GLU A 86 -11.30 -9.07 -1.15
N LYS A 87 -10.65 -8.58 -0.08
CA LYS A 87 -9.68 -9.37 0.71
C LYS A 87 -10.35 -10.62 1.30
N ARG A 88 -11.56 -10.49 1.86
CA ARG A 88 -12.32 -11.63 2.40
C ARG A 88 -12.71 -12.63 1.32
N ALA A 89 -13.20 -12.16 0.17
CA ALA A 89 -13.54 -13.03 -0.96
C ALA A 89 -12.30 -13.76 -1.52
N SER A 90 -11.15 -13.10 -1.57
CA SER A 90 -9.90 -13.71 -2.01
C SER A 90 -9.45 -14.83 -1.05
N LEU A 91 -9.55 -14.62 0.26
CA LEU A 91 -9.23 -15.64 1.27
C LEU A 91 -10.18 -16.84 1.23
N GLU A 92 -11.45 -16.64 0.86
CA GLU A 92 -12.43 -17.71 0.68
C GLU A 92 -12.11 -18.56 -0.57
N ASN A 93 -11.80 -17.92 -1.69
CA ASN A 93 -11.39 -18.61 -2.92
C ASN A 93 -10.09 -19.43 -2.73
N GLU A 94 -9.10 -18.90 -1.99
CA GLU A 94 -7.87 -19.64 -1.68
C GLU A 94 -8.15 -20.91 -0.84
N ARG A 95 -9.14 -20.88 0.06
CA ARG A 95 -9.55 -22.07 0.84
C ARG A 95 -10.26 -23.11 -0.02
N GLU A 96 -11.10 -22.68 -0.97
CA GLU A 96 -11.78 -23.58 -1.90
C GLU A 96 -10.81 -24.23 -2.90
N GLU A 97 -9.83 -23.48 -3.42
CA GLU A 97 -8.79 -24.02 -4.31
C GLU A 97 -7.87 -25.04 -3.62
N GLN A 98 -7.59 -24.87 -2.32
CA GLN A 98 -6.82 -25.84 -1.53
C GLN A 98 -7.62 -27.11 -1.17
N GLY A 99 -8.95 -27.11 -1.32
CA GLY A 99 -9.81 -28.28 -1.09
C GLY A 99 -9.68 -29.40 -2.14
N VAL A 100 -9.01 -29.16 -3.28
CA VAL A 100 -8.96 -30.10 -4.43
C VAL A 100 -7.57 -30.70 -4.69
N LYS A 101 -6.50 -30.29 -4.01
CA LYS A 101 -5.18 -30.95 -4.12
C LYS A 101 -4.61 -31.32 -2.77
N GLY A 102 -4.62 -32.64 -2.53
CA GLY A 102 -4.23 -33.26 -1.28
C GLY A 102 -2.83 -32.91 -0.78
N ASN A 103 -2.78 -32.81 0.55
CA ASN A 103 -1.69 -33.23 1.42
C ASN A 103 -0.26 -32.88 0.97
N THR A 104 0.25 -31.70 1.34
CA THR A 104 1.60 -31.57 1.92
C THR A 104 1.76 -30.25 2.67
N LYS A 105 2.12 -30.37 3.95
CA LYS A 105 2.67 -29.40 4.91
C LYS A 105 3.14 -28.06 4.34
N SER A 106 2.73 -26.93 4.95
CA SER A 106 3.62 -26.03 5.73
C SER A 106 3.02 -24.62 5.96
N HIS A 107 3.37 -24.08 7.14
CA HIS A 107 3.31 -22.67 7.57
C HIS A 107 1.98 -22.11 8.11
N ASP A 108 1.46 -22.77 9.15
CA ASP A 108 0.79 -22.04 10.23
C ASP A 108 1.79 -21.08 10.90
N GLU A 109 1.29 -20.02 11.54
CA GLU A 109 2.02 -18.97 12.28
C GLU A 109 2.40 -17.71 11.47
N ILE A 110 1.40 -16.98 10.96
CA ILE A 110 1.42 -15.51 11.12
C ILE A 110 0.09 -15.13 11.79
N GLU A 111 0.22 -14.65 13.02
CA GLU A 111 -0.85 -14.44 14.00
C GLU A 111 -2.00 -13.52 13.52
N PRO A 112 -3.24 -13.78 13.96
CA PRO A 112 -4.42 -12.90 13.80
C PRO A 112 -4.36 -11.63 14.69
N ALA A 113 -3.15 -11.13 14.98
CA ALA A 113 -2.94 -10.00 15.89
C ALA A 113 -3.10 -8.63 15.23
N THR A 114 -2.91 -8.54 13.90
CA THR A 114 -2.93 -7.25 13.20
C THR A 114 -4.34 -6.74 12.87
N GLU A 115 -5.32 -7.62 12.69
CA GLU A 115 -6.71 -7.22 12.39
C GLU A 115 -7.46 -6.70 13.63
N GLN A 116 -7.18 -7.22 14.82
CA GLN A 116 -7.78 -6.75 16.06
C GLN A 116 -7.29 -5.36 16.50
N VAL A 117 -6.11 -4.93 16.06
CA VAL A 117 -5.52 -3.63 16.45
C VAL A 117 -6.17 -2.49 15.66
N ILE A 118 -6.40 -2.69 14.35
CA ILE A 118 -6.97 -1.65 13.49
C ILE A 118 -8.44 -1.37 13.85
N GLU A 119 -9.25 -2.41 14.10
CA GLU A 119 -10.65 -2.23 14.50
C GLU A 119 -10.77 -1.52 15.87
N LYS A 120 -9.89 -1.85 16.83
CA LYS A 120 -9.83 -1.19 18.15
C LYS A 120 -9.36 0.27 18.08
N GLU A 121 -8.49 0.62 17.14
CA GLU A 121 -8.02 2.00 16.98
C GLU A 121 -9.06 2.91 16.31
N ILE A 122 -9.90 2.37 15.41
CA ILE A 122 -11.04 3.12 14.84
C ILE A 122 -12.09 3.42 15.92
N GLU A 123 -12.42 2.44 16.77
CA GLU A 123 -13.37 2.62 17.87
C GLU A 123 -12.85 3.58 18.94
N LYS A 124 -11.53 3.56 19.23
CA LYS A 124 -10.88 4.57 20.08
C LYS A 124 -10.89 5.96 19.47
N GLY A 125 -10.75 6.09 18.14
CA GLY A 125 -10.76 7.36 17.43
C GLY A 125 -12.05 8.17 17.61
N ASP A 126 -13.19 7.49 17.73
CA ASP A 126 -14.49 8.12 17.98
C ASP A 126 -14.61 8.66 19.43
N GLU A 127 -13.85 8.12 20.40
CA GLU A 127 -13.84 8.59 21.80
C GLU A 127 -12.93 9.80 22.04
N ILE A 128 -11.86 9.98 21.25
CA ILE A 128 -10.84 11.05 21.46
C ILE A 128 -11.19 12.42 20.85
N ALA A 129 -12.33 12.54 20.15
CA ALA A 129 -12.77 13.80 19.54
C ALA A 129 -13.04 14.94 20.55
N ASN A 130 -12.94 14.68 21.86
CA ASN A 130 -13.25 15.64 22.92
C ASN A 130 -12.04 16.20 23.69
N ASN A 131 -10.80 15.87 23.34
CA ASN A 131 -9.61 16.48 23.99
C ASN A 131 -8.38 16.42 23.10
N VAL A 132 -8.22 17.40 22.22
CA VAL A 132 -6.92 17.70 21.60
C VAL A 132 -6.62 19.17 21.87
N ASP A 133 -5.91 19.42 22.97
CA ASP A 133 -5.18 20.68 23.15
C ASP A 133 -4.09 20.74 22.06
N TYR A 134 -4.23 21.72 21.17
CA TYR A 134 -3.25 22.01 20.13
C TYR A 134 -1.97 22.52 20.78
N TYR A 135 -0.88 21.75 20.70
CA TYR A 135 0.45 22.32 20.81
C TYR A 135 0.81 22.96 19.46
N GLU A 136 0.87 24.29 19.43
CA GLU A 136 1.45 25.07 18.34
C GLU A 136 2.94 24.72 18.22
N ASN A 137 3.31 24.01 17.16
CA ASN A 137 4.70 23.90 16.74
C ASN A 137 5.00 25.09 15.81
N GLU A 138 5.29 26.24 16.40
CA GLU A 138 6.09 27.25 15.72
C GLU A 138 7.51 26.70 15.58
N GLN A 139 7.88 26.23 14.40
CA GLN A 139 9.22 26.43 13.82
C GLN A 139 9.31 25.87 12.39
N GLU A 140 10.16 26.54 11.61
CA GLU A 140 10.62 26.22 10.25
C GLU A 140 9.82 26.80 9.07
N VAL A 141 9.95 28.12 8.87
CA VAL A 141 10.03 28.68 7.50
C VAL A 141 11.12 29.75 7.45
N GLU A 142 12.39 29.35 7.32
CA GLU A 142 13.42 30.26 6.76
C GLU A 142 14.48 29.49 5.98
N ILE A 143 14.16 29.09 4.74
CA ILE A 143 15.21 29.01 3.73
C ILE A 143 14.71 29.37 2.34
N THR A 144 15.45 30.29 1.72
CA THR A 144 15.48 30.72 0.31
C THR A 144 14.78 32.04 -0.07
N LYS A 145 15.39 33.16 0.33
CA LYS A 145 15.44 34.38 -0.51
C LYS A 145 16.89 34.75 -0.78
N SER A 146 17.50 34.06 -1.75
CA SER A 146 18.73 34.50 -2.39
C SER A 146 18.43 35.52 -3.49
N MET A 147 18.87 36.75 -3.25
CA MET A 147 19.39 37.76 -4.18
C MET A 147 18.59 38.17 -5.45
N GLY A 148 18.14 39.43 -5.45
CA GLY A 148 17.90 40.23 -6.66
C GLY A 148 18.18 41.70 -6.40
N ARG A 149 19.30 42.22 -6.94
CA ARG A 149 19.77 43.62 -6.83
C ARG A 149 18.94 44.56 -7.70
N ARG A 150 18.49 45.69 -7.14
CA ARG A 150 18.79 47.07 -7.60
C ARG A 150 18.05 48.09 -6.73
#